data_AF-A0A6L7WRA3-F1
#
_entry.id   AF-A0A6L7WRA3-F1
#
_cell.length_a   1.000
_cell.length_b   1.000
_cell.length_c   1.000
_cell.angle_alpha   90.00
_cell.angle_beta   90.00
_cell.angle_gamma   90.00
#
_symmetry.space_group_name_H-M   'P 1'
#
loop_
_entity.id
_entity.type
_entity.pdbx_description
1 polymer ?
#
loop_
_entity_poly.entity_id
_entity_poly.type
_entity_poly.pdbx_seq_one_letter_code
_entity_poly.pdbx_strand_id
1 'polypeptide(L)'
;MNFLKALFGPSRKDVWRQLAQEVDGQFHEGGFLNPFAVQARTGDWILTLDTYTSGDGKTNQTFTRLRAPYFNPEGFRFEIYRAGLLSGLGKAMGLQDIEVGHPRFDRDFVIKGDAPRRVRRLFDNRKIRSGIHVQPRIHLSVKRHGKWFSKFPDGVDELHFRAERAIKDLAQLRALFDLFGEILRHVCYDGKAEPDDAPTHIRRLRSPGGRVMDKYVLWKGDGPRRDAATELGRLGDPAAIPALADVLWDEDTVLGSRAVEALAGIRHPASVGPLVPLLGDARKAAGLRFRDGVADALRQLGEGDLVETVRAALGGDFGLLKAYDGGHRAGIVAALGHALEGSTGVHAANALAEIHAVEALPRLREVQRSRGTRDAAGQAVAAAIGKLEARAALPRAAAAADVEVDTLPRSAQAPGPDPGTLPRGSRAP
;
A
#
# COMPACT_ATOMS: atom_id res chain seq x y z
N MET A 1 -19.14 -19.95 46.45
CA MET A 1 -18.81 -18.76 45.63
C MET A 1 -19.98 -17.81 45.34
N ASN A 2 -21.24 -18.12 45.68
CA ASN A 2 -22.40 -17.25 45.35
C ASN A 2 -22.74 -16.13 46.35
N PHE A 3 -22.30 -16.21 47.62
CA PHE A 3 -22.69 -15.22 48.64
C PHE A 3 -22.02 -13.85 48.46
N LEU A 4 -20.76 -13.81 48.00
CA LEU A 4 -20.01 -12.57 47.77
C LEU A 4 -20.49 -11.79 46.53
N LYS A 5 -21.01 -12.47 45.50
CA LYS A 5 -21.60 -11.83 44.30
C LYS A 5 -22.93 -11.13 44.61
N ALA A 6 -23.69 -11.63 45.58
CA ALA A 6 -24.97 -11.06 46.01
C ALA A 6 -24.79 -9.75 46.82
N LEU A 7 -23.69 -9.62 47.58
CA LEU A 7 -23.40 -8.44 48.41
C LEU A 7 -22.60 -7.34 47.70
N PHE A 8 -21.72 -7.70 46.75
CA PHE A 8 -20.76 -6.75 46.13
C PHE A 8 -20.95 -6.57 44.62
N GLY A 9 -21.97 -7.20 44.02
CA GLY A 9 -22.18 -7.23 42.58
C GLY A 9 -21.17 -8.11 41.83
N PRO A 10 -21.27 -8.16 40.49
CA PRO A 10 -20.34 -8.94 39.67
C PRO A 10 -18.91 -8.40 39.80
N SER A 11 -17.92 -9.29 39.79
CA SER A 11 -16.52 -8.86 39.80
C SER A 11 -16.17 -8.15 38.50
N ARG A 12 -15.13 -7.30 38.51
CA ARG A 12 -14.62 -6.64 37.29
C ARG A 12 -14.37 -7.66 36.17
N LYS A 13 -13.84 -8.83 36.53
CA LYS A 13 -13.53 -9.91 35.60
C LYS A 13 -14.80 -10.51 34.99
N ASP A 14 -15.84 -10.71 35.79
CA ASP A 14 -17.14 -11.19 35.31
C ASP A 14 -17.75 -10.18 34.32
N VAL A 15 -17.77 -8.90 34.69
CA VAL A 15 -18.30 -7.82 33.82
C VAL A 15 -17.55 -7.74 32.50
N TRP A 16 -16.22 -7.83 32.51
CA TRP A 16 -15.42 -7.71 31.29
C TRP A 16 -15.49 -8.98 30.42
N ARG A 17 -15.71 -10.16 31.01
CA ARG A 17 -16.04 -11.38 30.23
C ARG A 17 -17.40 -11.25 29.55
N GLN A 18 -18.39 -10.72 30.26
CA GLN A 18 -19.70 -10.46 29.67
C GLN A 18 -19.60 -9.41 28.55
N LEU A 19 -18.84 -8.33 28.76
CA LEU A 19 -18.55 -7.35 27.73
C LEU A 19 -17.97 -8.01 26.48
N ALA A 20 -16.96 -8.88 26.63
CA ALA A 20 -16.35 -9.58 25.50
C ALA A 20 -17.38 -10.36 24.68
N GLN A 21 -18.39 -10.96 25.32
CA GLN A 21 -19.49 -11.62 24.62
C GLN A 21 -20.41 -10.61 23.91
N GLU A 22 -20.76 -9.49 24.53
CA GLU A 22 -21.64 -8.47 23.94
C GLU A 22 -21.05 -7.74 22.74
N VAL A 23 -19.72 -7.63 22.67
CA VAL A 23 -19.02 -6.95 21.56
C VAL A 23 -18.44 -7.93 20.52
N ASP A 24 -18.87 -9.20 20.56
CA ASP A 24 -18.33 -10.29 19.73
C ASP A 24 -16.80 -10.36 19.76
N GLY A 25 -16.23 -10.11 20.93
CA GLY A 25 -14.80 -10.02 21.21
C GLY A 25 -14.24 -11.24 21.94
N GLN A 26 -12.95 -11.16 22.22
CA GLN A 26 -12.17 -12.16 22.94
C GLN A 26 -11.76 -11.62 24.32
N PHE A 27 -12.04 -12.41 25.35
CA PHE A 27 -11.52 -12.14 26.70
C PHE A 27 -10.17 -12.85 26.88
N HIS A 28 -9.15 -12.09 27.25
CA HIS A 28 -7.84 -12.62 27.59
C HIS A 28 -7.65 -12.62 29.10
N GLU A 29 -7.44 -13.80 29.68
CA GLU A 29 -7.29 -14.03 31.12
C GLU A 29 -6.19 -13.22 31.80
N GLY A 30 -5.18 -12.77 31.05
CA GLY A 30 -3.96 -12.20 31.59
C GLY A 30 -3.07 -13.28 32.20
N GLY A 31 -2.02 -12.86 32.92
CA GLY A 31 -1.07 -13.76 33.58
C GLY A 31 -0.69 -13.23 34.95
N PHE A 32 0.22 -13.90 35.67
CA PHE A 32 0.62 -13.51 37.03
C PHE A 32 1.06 -12.04 37.17
N LEU A 33 1.68 -11.48 36.12
CA LEU A 33 2.16 -10.09 36.07
C LEU A 33 1.32 -9.18 35.17
N ASN A 34 0.30 -9.73 34.49
CA ASN A 34 -0.40 -9.04 33.41
C ASN A 34 -1.90 -8.93 33.70
N PRO A 35 -2.48 -7.72 33.66
CA PRO A 35 -3.92 -7.56 33.78
C PRO A 35 -4.63 -8.25 32.62
N PHE A 36 -5.84 -8.76 32.87
CA PHE A 36 -6.72 -9.27 31.83
C PHE A 36 -7.15 -8.16 30.86
N ALA A 37 -7.54 -8.54 29.65
CA ALA A 37 -7.93 -7.62 28.59
C ALA A 37 -9.13 -8.14 27.78
N VAL A 38 -9.81 -7.24 27.09
CA VAL A 38 -10.83 -7.56 26.08
C VAL A 38 -10.35 -7.02 24.75
N GLN A 39 -10.34 -7.85 23.71
CA GLN A 39 -10.11 -7.43 22.34
C GLN A 39 -11.36 -7.64 21.48
N ALA A 40 -11.80 -6.62 20.76
CA ALA A 40 -12.90 -6.74 19.80
C ALA A 40 -12.48 -6.15 18.46
N ARG A 41 -13.04 -6.68 17.37
CA ARG A 41 -12.85 -6.11 16.04
C ARG A 41 -14.02 -5.20 15.70
N THR A 42 -13.70 -4.04 15.14
CA THR A 42 -14.69 -3.12 14.58
C THR A 42 -14.11 -2.59 13.27
N GLY A 43 -14.72 -2.95 12.14
CA GLY A 43 -14.12 -2.71 10.82
C GLY A 43 -12.70 -3.27 10.73
N ASP A 44 -11.75 -2.43 10.31
CA ASP A 44 -10.33 -2.77 10.20
C ASP A 44 -9.57 -2.74 11.53
N TRP A 45 -10.18 -2.23 12.60
CA TRP A 45 -9.49 -1.93 13.85
C TRP A 45 -9.66 -3.03 14.89
N ILE A 46 -8.62 -3.20 15.71
CA ILE A 46 -8.65 -4.03 16.91
C ILE A 46 -8.70 -3.09 18.11
N LEU A 47 -9.83 -3.07 18.81
CA LEU A 47 -10.02 -2.32 20.05
C LEU A 47 -9.55 -3.17 21.22
N THR A 48 -8.61 -2.66 22.01
CA THR A 48 -8.04 -3.37 23.18
C THR A 48 -8.34 -2.62 24.47
N LEU A 49 -9.19 -3.20 25.32
CA LEU A 49 -9.51 -2.72 26.66
C LEU A 49 -8.62 -3.44 27.69
N ASP A 50 -7.87 -2.69 28.48
CA ASP A 50 -7.10 -3.23 29.60
C ASP A 50 -7.08 -2.26 30.80
N THR A 51 -6.42 -2.67 31.89
CA THR A 51 -6.05 -1.75 32.96
C THR A 51 -4.54 -1.62 33.06
N TYR A 52 -4.05 -0.47 33.51
CA TYR A 52 -2.65 -0.32 33.91
C TYR A 52 -2.56 0.46 35.21
N THR A 53 -1.48 0.25 35.95
CA THR A 53 -1.19 0.98 37.18
C THR A 53 -0.04 1.93 36.90
N SER A 54 -0.20 3.19 37.29
CA SER A 54 0.86 4.20 37.23
C SER A 54 1.01 4.83 38.61
N GLY A 55 2.26 5.04 39.05
CA GLY A 55 2.58 5.53 40.38
C GLY A 55 4.09 5.67 40.58
N ASP A 56 4.47 6.44 41.59
CA ASP A 56 5.86 6.68 42.01
C ASP A 56 6.34 5.68 43.07
N GLY A 57 5.59 4.58 43.25
CA GLY A 57 5.83 3.57 44.28
C GLY A 57 5.21 3.90 45.65
N LYS A 58 4.80 5.15 45.90
CA LYS A 58 4.13 5.57 47.16
C LYS A 58 2.62 5.66 46.99
N THR A 59 2.15 6.12 45.83
CA THR A 59 0.74 6.08 45.46
C THR A 59 0.58 5.40 44.11
N ASN A 60 -0.16 4.28 44.09
CA ASN A 60 -0.43 3.53 42.87
C ASN A 60 -1.88 3.77 42.46
N GLN A 61 -2.08 4.35 41.28
CA GLN A 61 -3.41 4.58 40.72
C GLN A 61 -3.66 3.62 39.55
N THR A 62 -4.78 2.90 39.60
CA THR A 62 -5.24 2.04 38.51
C THR A 62 -6.10 2.84 37.54
N PHE A 63 -5.82 2.67 36.25
CA PHE A 63 -6.56 3.29 35.15
C PHE A 63 -7.21 2.22 34.29
N THR A 64 -8.40 2.51 33.77
CA THR A 64 -8.98 1.79 32.63
C THR A 64 -8.48 2.44 31.35
N ARG A 65 -8.04 1.63 30.38
CA ARG A 65 -7.57 2.10 29.08
C ARG A 65 -8.24 1.34 27.96
N LEU A 66 -8.72 2.07 26.96
CA LEU A 66 -9.13 1.52 25.67
C LEU A 66 -8.25 2.14 24.59
N ARG A 67 -7.74 1.31 23.69
CA ARG A 67 -6.83 1.73 22.62
C ARG A 67 -7.15 1.05 21.30
N ALA A 68 -6.97 1.78 20.21
CA ALA A 68 -7.13 1.27 18.85
C ALA A 68 -6.12 1.95 17.91
N PRO A 69 -5.12 1.21 17.42
CA PRO A 69 -4.23 1.69 16.38
C PRO A 69 -4.96 1.84 15.04
N TYR A 70 -4.65 2.92 14.31
CA TYR A 70 -5.26 3.22 13.02
C TYR A 70 -4.29 3.97 12.11
N PHE A 71 -4.49 3.84 10.80
CA PHE A 71 -3.70 4.57 9.82
C PHE A 71 -4.09 6.05 9.79
N ASN A 72 -3.15 6.92 10.16
CA ASN A 72 -3.27 8.37 10.27
C ASN A 72 -2.12 9.07 9.54
N PRO A 73 -2.03 8.96 8.19
CA PRO A 73 -0.90 9.50 7.43
C PRO A 73 -0.77 11.02 7.52
N GLU A 74 -1.88 11.73 7.71
CA GLU A 74 -1.91 13.19 7.87
C GLU A 74 -1.56 13.65 9.29
N GLY A 75 -1.39 12.72 10.22
CA GLY A 75 -0.97 13.00 11.60
C GLY A 75 -1.98 13.82 12.41
N PHE A 76 -3.28 13.70 12.11
CA PHE A 76 -4.36 14.41 12.79
C PHE A 76 -4.38 14.10 14.28
N ARG A 77 -4.32 15.13 15.13
CA ARG A 77 -4.31 14.97 16.58
C ARG A 77 -5.35 15.84 17.26
N PHE A 78 -5.99 15.24 18.24
CA PHE A 78 -6.88 15.92 19.17
C PHE A 78 -6.76 15.32 20.56
N GLU A 79 -7.20 16.09 21.54
CA GLU A 79 -7.33 15.70 22.94
C GLU A 79 -8.63 16.31 23.48
N ILE A 80 -9.39 15.53 24.24
CA ILE A 80 -10.59 15.99 24.94
C ILE A 80 -10.68 15.37 26.33
N TYR A 81 -11.01 16.20 27.31
CA TYR A 81 -11.27 15.79 28.69
C TYR A 81 -12.30 16.73 29.34
N ARG A 82 -12.94 16.27 30.42
CA ARG A 82 -13.92 17.08 31.15
C ARG A 82 -13.26 18.32 31.75
N ALA A 83 -13.91 19.48 31.62
CA ALA A 83 -13.51 20.69 32.31
C ALA A 83 -13.62 20.49 33.83
N GLY A 84 -12.66 21.00 34.58
CA GLY A 84 -12.64 20.98 36.05
C GLY A 84 -12.56 22.40 36.62
N LEU A 85 -12.75 22.56 37.93
CA LEU A 85 -12.73 23.86 38.64
C LEU A 85 -11.38 24.64 38.56
N LEU A 86 -10.33 24.05 37.97
CA LEU A 86 -9.00 24.64 37.82
C LEU A 86 -8.44 24.52 36.38
N SER A 87 -9.27 24.21 35.38
CA SER A 87 -8.82 24.05 33.98
C SER A 87 -8.22 25.32 33.36
N GLY A 88 -8.37 26.48 34.00
CA GLY A 88 -7.76 27.75 33.59
C GLY A 88 -6.26 27.91 33.90
N LEU A 89 -5.63 26.98 34.64
CA LEU A 89 -4.26 27.12 35.15
C LEU A 89 -3.26 26.14 34.52
N GLY A 90 -3.38 25.90 33.20
CA GLY A 90 -2.54 24.95 32.47
C GLY A 90 -2.22 25.37 31.04
N LYS A 91 -1.84 26.64 30.81
CA LYS A 91 -1.32 27.13 29.51
C LYS A 91 0.14 26.69 29.26
N ALA A 92 0.40 25.40 29.36
CA ALA A 92 1.70 24.83 29.06
C ALA A 92 1.56 23.50 28.32
N MET A 93 1.08 23.55 27.08
CA MET A 93 1.42 22.66 25.95
C MET A 93 0.85 23.30 24.68
N GLY A 94 1.58 23.24 23.56
CA GLY A 94 1.37 24.06 22.35
C GLY A 94 0.11 23.83 21.51
N LEU A 95 -0.97 23.27 22.07
CA LEU A 95 -2.27 23.16 21.41
C LEU A 95 -3.26 24.14 22.04
N GLN A 96 -3.95 24.90 21.18
CA GLN A 96 -4.95 25.87 21.61
C GLN A 96 -6.28 25.18 21.93
N ASP A 97 -7.02 25.73 22.89
CA ASP A 97 -8.39 25.30 23.16
C ASP A 97 -9.29 25.66 21.96
N ILE A 98 -10.09 24.71 21.50
CA ILE A 98 -10.93 24.83 20.31
C ILE A 98 -12.40 24.77 20.72
N GLU A 99 -13.14 25.83 20.44
CA GLU A 99 -14.61 25.80 20.49
C GLU A 99 -15.16 25.07 19.27
N VAL A 100 -16.04 24.10 19.52
CA VAL A 100 -16.66 23.27 18.48
C VAL A 100 -18.06 23.73 18.10
N GLY A 101 -18.58 24.79 18.70
CA GLY A 101 -19.85 25.42 18.32
C GLY A 101 -21.06 24.79 19.02
N HIS A 102 -20.84 24.12 20.15
CA HIS A 102 -21.89 23.48 20.94
C HIS A 102 -21.79 23.94 22.39
N PRO A 103 -22.50 25.02 22.80
CA PRO A 103 -22.24 25.73 24.06
C PRO A 103 -22.21 24.86 25.33
N ARG A 104 -23.10 23.87 25.44
CA ARG A 104 -23.08 22.93 26.58
C ARG A 104 -21.86 22.02 26.55
N PHE A 105 -21.47 21.55 25.36
CA PHE A 105 -20.32 20.68 25.19
C PHE A 105 -19.00 21.44 25.39
N ASP A 106 -18.88 22.64 24.82
CA ASP A 106 -17.72 23.53 24.99
C ASP A 106 -17.53 23.99 26.44
N ARG A 107 -18.62 24.08 27.23
CA ARG A 107 -18.54 24.34 28.67
C ARG A 107 -18.07 23.11 29.45
N ASP A 108 -18.56 21.93 29.10
CA ASP A 108 -18.34 20.70 29.89
C ASP A 108 -16.99 20.04 29.57
N PHE A 109 -16.36 20.36 28.43
CA PHE A 109 -15.15 19.72 27.95
C PHE A 109 -14.11 20.73 27.45
N VAL A 110 -12.84 20.47 27.76
CA VAL A 110 -11.71 21.13 27.13
C VAL A 110 -11.30 20.31 25.91
N ILE A 111 -11.17 20.97 24.75
CA ILE A 111 -10.87 20.35 23.46
C ILE A 111 -9.64 21.01 22.87
N LYS A 112 -8.66 20.20 22.47
CA LYS A 112 -7.41 20.64 21.86
C LYS A 112 -7.15 19.84 20.59
N GLY A 113 -6.39 20.41 19.66
CA GLY A 113 -5.97 19.70 18.45
C GLY A 113 -5.15 20.54 17.50
N ASP A 114 -4.54 19.86 16.52
CA ASP A 114 -3.64 20.48 15.54
C ASP A 114 -4.35 21.00 14.29
N ALA A 115 -5.59 20.56 14.05
CA ALA A 115 -6.39 20.97 12.92
C ALA A 115 -7.81 21.39 13.37
N PRO A 116 -8.03 22.67 13.76
CA PRO A 116 -9.30 23.13 14.31
C PRO A 116 -10.53 22.82 13.45
N ARG A 117 -10.41 22.94 12.12
CA ARG A 117 -11.50 22.58 11.19
C ARG A 117 -11.87 21.09 11.26
N ARG A 118 -10.89 20.20 11.37
CA ARG A 118 -11.12 18.75 11.49
C ARG A 118 -11.70 18.38 12.86
N VAL A 119 -11.19 19.00 13.92
CA VAL A 119 -11.72 18.88 15.28
C VAL A 119 -13.20 19.26 15.32
N ARG A 120 -13.56 20.42 14.76
CA ARG A 120 -14.97 20.85 14.65
C ARG A 120 -15.83 19.83 13.91
N ARG A 121 -15.39 19.35 12.74
CA ARG A 121 -16.13 18.32 11.99
C ARG A 121 -16.31 17.02 12.78
N LEU A 122 -15.26 16.55 13.46
CA LEU A 122 -15.34 15.35 14.30
C LEU A 122 -16.41 15.51 15.38
N PHE A 123 -16.42 16.67 16.04
CA PHE A 123 -17.35 16.96 17.12
C PHE A 123 -18.69 17.52 16.66
N ASP A 124 -18.91 17.77 15.37
CA ASP A 124 -20.24 18.02 14.77
C ASP A 124 -21.09 16.73 14.76
N ASN A 125 -20.45 15.55 14.83
CA ASN A 125 -21.14 14.28 14.96
C ASN A 125 -21.79 14.13 16.35
N ARG A 126 -23.14 14.09 16.36
CA ARG A 126 -23.94 13.96 17.59
C ARG A 126 -23.67 12.67 18.35
N LYS A 127 -23.45 11.54 17.67
CA LYS A 127 -23.17 10.25 18.33
C LYS A 127 -21.87 10.31 19.12
N ILE A 128 -20.83 10.93 18.55
CA ILE A 128 -19.55 11.14 19.22
C ILE A 128 -19.73 12.02 20.47
N ARG A 129 -20.41 13.18 20.34
CA ARG A 129 -20.67 14.05 21.50
C ARG A 129 -21.47 13.35 22.60
N SER A 130 -22.53 12.65 22.24
CA SER A 130 -23.36 11.91 23.19
C SER A 130 -22.59 10.78 23.86
N GLY A 131 -21.79 10.01 23.11
CA GLY A 131 -20.95 8.94 23.65
C GLY A 131 -19.90 9.47 24.64
N ILE A 132 -19.29 10.62 24.35
CA ILE A 132 -18.35 11.31 25.26
C ILE A 132 -19.06 11.75 26.54
N HIS A 133 -20.27 12.31 26.42
CA HIS A 133 -21.02 12.80 27.57
C HIS A 133 -21.44 11.69 28.55
N VAL A 134 -21.66 10.46 28.05
CA VAL A 134 -21.97 9.28 28.89
C VAL A 134 -20.80 8.90 29.80
N GLN A 135 -19.55 9.23 29.45
CA GLN A 135 -18.38 8.83 30.21
C GLN A 135 -18.13 9.78 31.39
N PRO A 136 -18.31 9.37 32.67
CA PRO A 136 -18.17 10.28 33.81
C PRO A 136 -16.72 10.77 33.99
N ARG A 137 -15.76 9.93 33.61
CA ARG A 137 -14.33 10.24 33.58
C ARG A 137 -13.81 9.89 32.21
N ILE A 138 -13.36 10.89 31.48
CA ILE A 138 -12.86 10.72 30.13
C ILE A 138 -11.66 11.61 29.91
N HIS A 139 -10.63 10.98 29.35
CA HIS A 139 -9.56 11.64 28.65
C HIS A 139 -9.33 10.83 27.39
N LEU A 140 -9.62 11.41 26.25
CA LEU A 140 -9.51 10.81 24.93
C LEU A 140 -8.50 11.61 24.12
N SER A 141 -7.53 10.95 23.50
CA SER A 141 -6.51 11.60 22.70
C SER A 141 -5.97 10.70 21.59
N VAL A 142 -5.36 11.30 20.58
CA VAL A 142 -4.55 10.59 19.59
C VAL A 142 -3.10 10.62 20.04
N LYS A 143 -2.53 9.44 20.31
CA LYS A 143 -1.14 9.29 20.71
C LYS A 143 -0.30 8.77 19.57
N ARG A 144 0.85 9.41 19.37
CA ARG A 144 1.94 8.83 18.59
C ARG A 144 2.65 7.80 19.45
N HIS A 145 2.86 6.59 18.95
CA HIS A 145 3.62 5.60 19.69
C HIS A 145 5.11 5.94 19.73
N GLY A 146 5.67 5.97 20.95
CA GLY A 146 7.08 6.23 21.21
C GLY A 146 7.96 4.98 21.15
N LYS A 147 9.28 5.20 21.02
CA LYS A 147 10.34 4.27 20.59
C LYS A 147 10.57 2.99 21.42
N TRP A 148 9.84 2.72 22.51
CA TRP A 148 10.36 1.76 23.51
C TRP A 148 9.80 0.34 23.50
N PHE A 149 8.50 0.06 23.27
CA PHE A 149 8.03 -1.35 23.38
C PHE A 149 6.92 -1.81 22.40
N SER A 150 6.66 -1.08 21.32
CA SER A 150 5.95 -1.57 20.13
C SER A 150 6.04 -0.48 19.06
N LYS A 151 6.99 -0.61 18.14
CA LYS A 151 7.14 0.37 17.06
C LYS A 151 6.01 0.12 16.06
N PHE A 152 4.94 0.91 16.18
CA PHE A 152 3.93 0.94 15.13
C PHE A 152 4.58 1.39 13.82
N PRO A 153 4.08 0.91 12.67
CA PRO A 153 4.55 1.38 11.38
C PRO A 153 4.40 2.89 11.24
N ASP A 154 5.22 3.50 10.38
CA ASP A 154 5.11 4.92 10.10
C ASP A 154 3.71 5.27 9.57
N GLY A 155 3.15 6.37 10.06
CA GLY A 155 1.78 6.79 9.74
C GLY A 155 0.69 6.04 10.52
N VAL A 156 1.02 5.14 11.45
CA VAL A 156 0.03 4.55 12.39
C VAL A 156 0.11 5.26 13.74
N ASP A 157 -1.02 5.83 14.15
CA ASP A 157 -1.22 6.42 15.48
C ASP A 157 -2.25 5.59 16.27
N GLU A 158 -2.43 5.89 17.56
CA GLU A 158 -3.40 5.21 18.42
C GLU A 158 -4.42 6.18 18.98
N LEU A 159 -5.70 5.87 18.74
CA LEU A 159 -6.80 6.46 19.48
C LEU A 159 -6.76 5.86 20.89
N HIS A 160 -6.64 6.71 21.89
CA HIS A 160 -6.37 6.30 23.26
C HIS A 160 -7.34 6.96 24.23
N PHE A 161 -8.00 6.14 25.05
CA PHE A 161 -8.84 6.57 26.16
C PHE A 161 -8.21 6.16 27.48
N ARG A 162 -8.33 7.03 28.48
CA ARG A 162 -8.11 6.66 29.89
C ARG A 162 -9.21 7.20 30.80
N ALA A 163 -9.55 6.39 31.79
CA ALA A 163 -10.36 6.80 32.94
C ALA A 163 -9.67 6.40 34.24
N GLU A 164 -9.69 7.30 35.21
CA GLU A 164 -9.23 7.00 36.57
C GLU A 164 -10.17 6.00 37.23
N ARG A 165 -9.58 4.90 37.75
CA ARG A 165 -10.24 3.70 38.30
C ARG A 165 -10.71 2.70 37.26
N ALA A 166 -10.92 1.47 37.74
CA ALA A 166 -11.45 0.38 36.95
C ALA A 166 -12.96 0.55 36.72
N ILE A 167 -13.39 0.57 35.46
CA ILE A 167 -14.81 0.61 35.09
C ILE A 167 -15.42 -0.78 35.30
N LYS A 168 -16.55 -0.84 36.03
CA LYS A 168 -17.33 -2.06 36.30
C LYS A 168 -18.78 -1.97 35.81
N ASP A 169 -19.13 -0.88 35.14
CA ASP A 169 -20.44 -0.70 34.51
C ASP A 169 -20.37 -1.24 33.08
N LEU A 170 -21.17 -2.27 32.79
CA LEU A 170 -21.21 -2.92 31.49
C LEU A 170 -21.76 -2.00 30.40
N ALA A 171 -22.81 -1.24 30.69
CA ALA A 171 -23.42 -0.32 29.73
C ALA A 171 -22.45 0.83 29.40
N GLN A 172 -21.70 1.32 30.40
CA GLN A 172 -20.66 2.32 30.19
C GLN A 172 -19.54 1.79 29.27
N LEU A 173 -19.09 0.54 29.49
CA LEU A 173 -18.06 -0.09 28.67
C LEU A 173 -18.54 -0.31 27.24
N ARG A 174 -19.78 -0.77 27.04
CA ARG A 174 -20.36 -0.92 25.69
C ARG A 174 -20.41 0.41 24.95
N ALA A 175 -20.93 1.45 25.60
CA ALA A 175 -20.98 2.80 25.04
C ALA A 175 -19.59 3.35 24.69
N LEU A 176 -18.54 2.91 25.39
CA LEU A 176 -17.16 3.28 25.08
C LEU A 176 -16.64 2.60 23.80
N PHE A 177 -16.96 1.32 23.57
CA PHE A 177 -16.64 0.63 22.32
C PHE A 177 -17.37 1.27 21.13
N ASP A 178 -18.66 1.56 21.29
CA ASP A 178 -19.46 2.26 20.27
C ASP A 178 -18.86 3.64 19.92
N LEU A 179 -18.47 4.40 20.95
CA LEU A 179 -17.80 5.68 20.79
C LEU A 179 -16.48 5.54 20.00
N PHE A 180 -15.65 4.55 20.31
CA PHE A 180 -14.40 4.31 19.59
C PHE A 180 -14.65 3.97 18.13
N GLY A 181 -15.59 3.07 17.84
CA GLY A 181 -15.96 2.71 16.48
C GLY A 181 -16.44 3.92 15.68
N GLU A 182 -17.25 4.79 16.28
CA GLU A 182 -17.74 6.02 15.64
C GLU A 182 -16.61 7.03 15.39
N ILE A 183 -15.72 7.24 16.35
CA ILE A 183 -14.56 8.14 16.16
C ILE A 183 -13.65 7.61 15.07
N LEU A 184 -13.28 6.33 15.10
CA LEU A 184 -12.41 5.71 14.10
C LEU A 184 -13.02 5.81 12.70
N ARG A 185 -14.32 5.53 12.57
CA ARG A 185 -15.05 5.73 11.32
C ARG A 185 -15.01 7.19 10.87
N HIS A 186 -15.09 8.15 11.79
CA HIS A 186 -15.04 9.56 11.45
C HIS A 186 -13.64 10.04 11.03
N VAL A 187 -12.60 9.63 11.74
CA VAL A 187 -11.23 10.08 11.45
C VAL A 187 -10.63 9.37 10.25
N CYS A 188 -11.03 8.13 9.99
CA CYS A 188 -10.62 7.40 8.80
C CYS A 188 -11.54 7.71 7.62
N TYR A 189 -12.88 7.66 7.76
CA TYR A 189 -13.80 7.68 6.62
C TYR A 189 -14.71 8.93 6.56
N ASP A 190 -14.34 10.03 7.23
CA ASP A 190 -15.12 11.28 7.31
C ASP A 190 -16.58 11.07 7.77
N GLY A 191 -16.82 10.04 8.58
CA GLY A 191 -18.10 9.77 9.22
C GLY A 191 -19.13 9.13 8.29
N LYS A 192 -18.76 8.88 7.03
CA LYS A 192 -19.55 8.09 6.09
C LYS A 192 -19.54 6.62 6.54
N ALA A 193 -20.62 5.89 6.23
CA ALA A 193 -20.51 4.43 6.17
C ALA A 193 -19.33 4.10 5.25
N GLU A 194 -18.50 3.10 5.60
CA GLU A 194 -17.28 2.75 4.87
C GLU A 194 -17.59 2.75 3.36
N PRO A 195 -17.17 3.79 2.61
CA PRO A 195 -17.61 3.94 1.24
C PRO A 195 -17.02 2.79 0.46
N ASP A 196 -17.87 2.02 -0.20
CA ASP A 196 -17.41 0.96 -1.09
C ASP A 196 -17.02 1.58 -2.44
N ASP A 197 -16.00 2.44 -2.39
CA ASP A 197 -15.47 3.20 -3.52
C ASP A 197 -13.96 3.04 -3.67
N ALA A 198 -13.45 3.34 -4.87
CA ALA A 198 -12.05 3.15 -5.18
C ALA A 198 -11.11 3.99 -4.30
N PRO A 199 -11.36 5.29 -4.03
CA PRO A 199 -10.49 6.08 -3.16
C PRO A 199 -10.33 5.50 -1.75
N THR A 200 -11.40 4.98 -1.16
CA THR A 200 -11.38 4.37 0.16
C THR A 200 -10.49 3.14 0.18
N HIS A 201 -10.69 2.22 -0.78
CA HIS A 201 -9.90 0.99 -0.84
C HIS A 201 -8.46 1.23 -1.31
N ILE A 202 -8.18 2.23 -2.14
CA ILE A 202 -6.80 2.66 -2.48
C ILE A 202 -6.06 3.08 -1.21
N ARG A 203 -6.70 3.85 -0.33
CA ARG A 203 -6.08 4.25 0.94
C ARG A 203 -5.87 3.05 1.87
N ARG A 204 -6.83 2.13 1.96
CA ARG A 204 -6.69 0.90 2.75
C ARG A 204 -5.54 0.04 2.23
N LEU A 205 -5.42 -0.11 0.91
CA LEU A 205 -4.33 -0.84 0.26
C LEU A 205 -2.94 -0.25 0.58
N ARG A 206 -2.84 1.09 0.58
CA ARG A 206 -1.64 1.85 0.94
C ARG A 206 -1.37 1.92 2.45
N SER A 207 -2.29 1.44 3.28
CA SER A 207 -2.08 1.42 4.73
C SER A 207 -0.93 0.47 5.09
N PRO A 208 -0.17 0.73 6.17
CA PRO A 208 0.96 -0.09 6.53
C PRO A 208 0.56 -1.54 6.83
N GLY A 209 1.25 -2.49 6.19
CA GLY A 209 1.09 -3.91 6.44
C GLY A 209 1.70 -4.38 7.76
N GLY A 210 1.80 -5.69 7.91
CA GLY A 210 2.42 -6.36 9.04
C GLY A 210 1.54 -6.46 10.27
N ARG A 211 2.16 -6.96 11.34
CA ARG A 211 1.51 -7.25 12.62
C ARG A 211 2.30 -6.59 13.74
N VAL A 212 1.64 -5.75 14.54
CA VAL A 212 2.22 -5.21 15.77
C VAL A 212 1.72 -6.02 16.95
N MET A 213 2.68 -6.53 17.72
CA MET A 213 2.46 -7.28 18.93
C MET A 213 2.96 -6.49 20.14
N ASP A 214 2.13 -6.45 21.19
CA ASP A 214 2.56 -6.25 22.57
C ASP A 214 2.27 -7.59 23.29
N LYS A 215 1.58 -7.56 24.44
CA LYS A 215 0.95 -8.75 25.06
C LYS A 215 -0.17 -9.36 24.21
N TYR A 216 -0.77 -8.56 23.34
CA TYR A 216 -1.86 -8.91 22.44
C TYR A 216 -1.63 -8.31 21.05
N VAL A 217 -2.41 -8.74 20.05
CA VAL A 217 -2.30 -8.18 18.69
C VAL A 217 -2.90 -6.78 18.71
N LEU A 218 -2.08 -5.76 18.50
CA LEU A 218 -2.56 -4.37 18.48
C LEU A 218 -2.88 -3.89 17.06
N TRP A 219 -2.13 -4.39 16.07
CA TRP A 219 -2.32 -4.04 14.66
C TRP A 219 -2.17 -5.27 13.79
N LYS A 220 -3.06 -5.41 12.79
CA LYS A 220 -2.97 -6.43 11.74
C LYS A 220 -3.34 -5.78 10.42
N GLY A 221 -2.34 -5.17 9.77
CA GLY A 221 -2.52 -4.39 8.54
C GLY A 221 -2.73 -5.25 7.29
N ASP A 222 -2.24 -6.50 7.28
CA ASP A 222 -2.28 -7.33 6.07
C ASP A 222 -3.71 -7.69 5.62
N GLY A 223 -4.59 -8.02 6.57
CA GLY A 223 -5.98 -8.37 6.25
C GLY A 223 -6.70 -7.25 5.49
N PRO A 224 -6.81 -6.04 6.07
CA PRO A 224 -7.42 -4.89 5.42
C PRO A 224 -6.84 -4.56 4.05
N ARG A 225 -5.51 -4.63 3.87
CA ARG A 225 -4.86 -4.38 2.57
C ARG A 225 -5.29 -5.40 1.52
N ARG A 226 -5.29 -6.68 1.89
CA ARG A 226 -5.69 -7.78 1.00
C ARG A 226 -7.16 -7.70 0.63
N ASP A 227 -8.01 -7.32 1.57
CA ASP A 227 -9.46 -7.17 1.33
C ASP A 227 -9.70 -5.96 0.41
N ALA A 228 -9.01 -4.85 0.65
CA ALA A 228 -9.05 -3.68 -0.24
C ALA A 228 -8.61 -3.99 -1.67
N ALA A 229 -7.54 -4.78 -1.88
CA ALA A 229 -7.14 -5.21 -3.23
C ALA A 229 -8.27 -5.97 -3.94
N THR A 230 -8.96 -6.85 -3.21
CA THR A 230 -10.08 -7.64 -3.75
C THR A 230 -11.24 -6.74 -4.17
N GLU A 231 -11.62 -5.79 -3.31
CA GLU A 231 -12.70 -4.87 -3.61
C GLU A 231 -12.36 -3.92 -4.77
N LEU A 232 -11.11 -3.46 -4.90
CA LEU A 232 -10.69 -2.65 -6.05
C LEU A 232 -10.85 -3.40 -7.37
N GLY A 233 -10.52 -4.69 -7.40
CA GLY A 233 -10.76 -5.55 -8.56
C GLY A 233 -12.24 -5.68 -8.90
N ARG A 234 -13.10 -5.83 -7.89
CA ARG A 234 -14.55 -5.93 -8.05
C ARG A 234 -15.19 -4.63 -8.53
N LEU A 235 -14.69 -3.48 -8.04
CA LEU A 235 -15.17 -2.16 -8.45
C LEU A 235 -14.79 -1.83 -9.90
N GLY A 236 -13.65 -2.34 -10.37
CA GLY A 236 -13.22 -2.19 -11.77
C GLY A 236 -12.78 -0.77 -12.15
N ASP A 237 -12.53 0.11 -11.17
CA ASP A 237 -12.11 1.49 -11.42
C ASP A 237 -10.61 1.53 -11.83
N PRO A 238 -10.27 2.00 -13.05
CA PRO A 238 -8.88 2.11 -13.50
C PRO A 238 -8.01 3.02 -12.64
N ALA A 239 -8.57 3.94 -11.85
CA ALA A 239 -7.83 4.78 -10.92
C ALA A 239 -7.08 3.96 -9.85
N ALA A 240 -7.47 2.71 -9.61
CA ALA A 240 -6.83 1.79 -8.68
C ALA A 240 -5.51 1.19 -9.21
N ILE A 241 -5.30 1.18 -10.53
CA ILE A 241 -4.18 0.47 -11.17
C ILE A 241 -2.82 0.88 -10.61
N PRO A 242 -2.49 2.18 -10.43
CA PRO A 242 -1.20 2.57 -9.86
C PRO A 242 -1.00 2.05 -8.43
N ALA A 243 -2.06 2.07 -7.60
CA ALA A 243 -1.98 1.58 -6.22
C ALA A 243 -1.84 0.06 -6.14
N LEU A 244 -2.51 -0.68 -7.04
CA LEU A 244 -2.36 -2.13 -7.16
C LEU A 244 -0.96 -2.50 -7.67
N ALA A 245 -0.42 -1.74 -8.63
CA ALA A 245 0.93 -1.94 -9.15
C ALA A 245 2.00 -1.79 -8.05
N ASP A 246 1.84 -0.82 -7.15
CA ASP A 246 2.77 -0.57 -6.03
C ASP A 246 2.93 -1.79 -5.10
N VAL A 247 1.91 -2.66 -5.00
CA VAL A 247 1.90 -3.80 -4.08
C VAL A 247 2.14 -5.16 -4.74
N LEU A 248 2.35 -5.22 -6.06
CA LEU A 248 2.61 -6.48 -6.78
C LEU A 248 3.85 -7.22 -6.27
N TRP A 249 4.83 -6.44 -5.80
CA TRP A 249 6.12 -6.90 -5.30
C TRP A 249 6.23 -6.82 -3.76
N ASP A 250 5.10 -6.69 -3.06
CA ASP A 250 5.05 -6.70 -1.60
C ASP A 250 5.54 -8.05 -1.03
N GLU A 251 6.13 -8.03 0.17
CA GLU A 251 6.54 -9.24 0.88
C GLU A 251 5.36 -10.16 1.18
N ASP A 252 4.18 -9.57 1.35
CA ASP A 252 2.94 -10.30 1.46
C ASP A 252 2.53 -10.92 0.11
N THR A 253 2.95 -12.17 -0.09
CA THR A 253 2.64 -12.93 -1.31
C THR A 253 1.14 -13.06 -1.60
N VAL A 254 0.29 -13.08 -0.56
CA VAL A 254 -1.17 -13.14 -0.73
C VAL A 254 -1.69 -11.80 -1.26
N LEU A 255 -1.14 -10.69 -0.77
CA LEU A 255 -1.48 -9.36 -1.28
C LEU A 255 -1.08 -9.22 -2.76
N GLY A 256 0.14 -9.65 -3.11
CA GLY A 256 0.59 -9.62 -4.50
C GLY A 256 -0.31 -10.43 -5.44
N SER A 257 -0.74 -11.63 -5.04
CA SER A 257 -1.69 -12.44 -5.84
C SER A 257 -3.04 -11.75 -6.00
N ARG A 258 -3.61 -11.20 -4.92
CA ARG A 258 -4.87 -10.45 -4.99
C ARG A 258 -4.75 -9.20 -5.85
N ALA A 259 -3.59 -8.53 -5.87
CA ALA A 259 -3.35 -7.39 -6.74
C ALA A 259 -3.29 -7.80 -8.22
N VAL A 260 -2.70 -8.95 -8.55
CA VAL A 260 -2.73 -9.52 -9.91
C VAL A 260 -4.17 -9.83 -10.34
N GLU A 261 -4.93 -10.52 -9.50
CA GLU A 261 -6.35 -10.84 -9.75
C GLU A 261 -7.18 -9.57 -9.91
N ALA A 262 -6.94 -8.55 -9.09
CA ALA A 262 -7.62 -7.27 -9.18
C ALA A 262 -7.32 -6.52 -10.47
N LEU A 263 -6.06 -6.48 -10.91
CA LEU A 263 -5.67 -5.87 -12.19
C LEU A 263 -6.33 -6.56 -13.39
N ALA A 264 -6.47 -7.88 -13.35
CA ALA A 264 -7.24 -8.64 -14.35
C ALA A 264 -8.76 -8.34 -14.25
N GLY A 265 -9.30 -8.25 -13.04
CA GLY A 265 -10.71 -7.92 -12.77
C GLY A 265 -11.11 -6.52 -13.29
N ILE A 266 -10.20 -5.55 -13.23
CA ILE A 266 -10.40 -4.20 -13.76
C ILE A 266 -10.54 -4.21 -15.30
N ARG A 267 -9.92 -5.18 -16.00
CA ARG A 267 -10.02 -5.35 -17.47
C ARG A 267 -9.64 -4.11 -18.29
N HIS A 268 -8.74 -3.29 -17.77
CA HIS A 268 -8.27 -2.08 -18.45
C HIS A 268 -6.90 -2.32 -19.08
N PRO A 269 -6.62 -1.83 -20.31
CA PRO A 269 -5.33 -2.05 -20.99
C PRO A 269 -4.10 -1.60 -20.18
N ALA A 270 -4.25 -0.56 -19.36
CA ALA A 270 -3.18 -0.09 -18.47
C ALA A 270 -2.77 -1.12 -17.39
N SER A 271 -3.57 -2.16 -17.14
CA SER A 271 -3.21 -3.27 -16.25
C SER A 271 -2.10 -4.16 -16.82
N VAL A 272 -1.90 -4.19 -18.15
CA VAL A 272 -0.92 -5.06 -18.80
C VAL A 272 0.50 -4.68 -18.36
N GLY A 273 0.86 -3.40 -18.49
CA GLY A 273 2.21 -2.92 -18.23
C GLY A 273 2.80 -3.35 -16.87
N PRO A 274 2.08 -3.16 -15.75
CA PRO A 274 2.51 -3.63 -14.43
C PRO A 274 2.66 -5.16 -14.29
N LEU A 275 1.90 -5.95 -15.05
CA LEU A 275 1.90 -7.42 -14.94
C LEU A 275 3.05 -8.09 -15.70
N VAL A 276 3.46 -7.55 -16.86
CA VAL A 276 4.53 -8.16 -17.70
C VAL A 276 5.81 -8.44 -16.91
N PRO A 277 6.36 -7.51 -16.10
CA PRO A 277 7.57 -7.74 -15.33
C PRO A 277 7.50 -8.95 -14.38
N LEU A 278 6.30 -9.30 -13.89
CA LEU A 278 6.11 -10.40 -12.94
C LEU A 278 6.27 -11.79 -13.58
N LEU A 279 6.19 -11.91 -14.91
CA LEU A 279 6.46 -13.18 -15.61
C LEU A 279 7.88 -13.68 -15.35
N GLY A 280 8.80 -12.77 -15.04
CA GLY A 280 10.19 -13.07 -14.67
C GLY A 280 10.46 -13.20 -13.18
N ASP A 281 9.47 -13.05 -12.29
CA ASP A 281 9.70 -12.99 -10.84
C ASP A 281 10.28 -14.30 -10.29
N ALA A 282 11.57 -14.31 -9.92
CA ALA A 282 12.27 -15.48 -9.41
C ALA A 282 12.23 -15.62 -7.87
N ARG A 283 11.65 -14.65 -7.15
CA ARG A 283 11.83 -14.50 -5.70
C ARG A 283 10.96 -15.40 -4.83
N LYS A 284 9.83 -15.91 -5.35
CA LYS A 284 8.84 -16.61 -4.54
C LYS A 284 9.08 -18.13 -4.56
N ALA A 285 9.10 -18.78 -3.40
CA ALA A 285 9.07 -20.26 -3.28
C ALA A 285 7.81 -20.90 -3.91
N ALA A 286 6.79 -20.08 -4.19
CA ALA A 286 5.61 -20.40 -4.99
C ALA A 286 5.71 -19.91 -6.46
N GLY A 287 6.91 -19.62 -6.96
CA GLY A 287 7.17 -18.88 -8.20
C GLY A 287 6.49 -19.44 -9.44
N LEU A 288 6.29 -20.77 -9.51
CA LEU A 288 5.51 -21.39 -10.58
C LEU A 288 4.03 -20.98 -10.52
N ARG A 289 3.36 -21.21 -9.38
CA ARG A 289 1.92 -20.89 -9.21
C ARG A 289 1.64 -19.39 -9.35
N PHE A 290 2.53 -18.54 -8.86
CA PHE A 290 2.37 -17.09 -8.99
C PHE A 290 2.54 -16.61 -10.44
N ARG A 291 3.57 -17.10 -11.15
CA ARG A 291 3.76 -16.77 -12.58
C ARG A 291 2.64 -17.31 -13.46
N ASP A 292 2.07 -18.47 -13.13
CA ASP A 292 0.90 -19.01 -13.83
C ASP A 292 -0.31 -18.09 -13.64
N GLY A 293 -0.57 -17.61 -12.42
CA GLY A 293 -1.62 -16.62 -12.17
C GLY A 293 -1.41 -15.30 -12.93
N VAL A 294 -0.17 -14.81 -13.04
CA VAL A 294 0.17 -13.64 -13.86
C VAL A 294 -0.07 -13.91 -15.35
N ALA A 295 0.34 -15.08 -15.84
CA ALA A 295 0.13 -15.48 -17.22
C ALA A 295 -1.37 -15.57 -17.55
N ASP A 296 -2.19 -16.12 -16.66
CA ASP A 296 -3.63 -16.20 -16.83
C ASP A 296 -4.28 -14.83 -16.78
N ALA A 297 -3.84 -13.94 -15.89
CA ALA A 297 -4.27 -12.55 -15.86
C ALA A 297 -3.99 -11.82 -17.19
N LEU A 298 -2.77 -11.96 -17.72
CA LEU A 298 -2.40 -11.37 -19.02
C LEU A 298 -3.21 -11.97 -20.17
N ARG A 299 -3.46 -13.29 -20.19
CA ARG A 299 -4.33 -13.93 -21.19
C ARG A 299 -5.76 -13.41 -21.12
N GLN A 300 -6.30 -13.19 -19.92
CA GLN A 300 -7.63 -12.57 -19.74
C GLN A 300 -7.69 -11.14 -20.28
N LEU A 301 -6.56 -10.43 -20.30
CA LEU A 301 -6.44 -9.09 -20.88
C LEU A 301 -6.15 -9.13 -22.40
N GLY A 302 -6.07 -10.31 -23.02
CA GLY A 302 -5.79 -10.48 -24.45
C GLY A 302 -4.30 -10.58 -24.80
N GLU A 303 -3.41 -10.58 -23.81
CA GLU A 303 -1.95 -10.56 -23.98
C GLU A 303 -1.34 -11.97 -23.97
N GLY A 304 -2.02 -12.93 -24.62
CA GLY A 304 -1.56 -14.32 -24.68
C GLY A 304 -0.24 -14.49 -25.44
N ASP A 305 -0.10 -13.82 -26.59
CA ASP A 305 1.12 -13.88 -27.41
C ASP A 305 2.33 -13.30 -26.67
N LEU A 306 2.10 -12.26 -25.86
CA LEU A 306 3.12 -11.66 -25.00
C LEU A 306 3.61 -12.65 -23.93
N VAL A 307 2.69 -13.40 -23.31
CA VAL A 307 3.02 -14.44 -22.33
C VAL A 307 3.90 -15.52 -22.97
N GLU A 308 3.51 -16.03 -24.14
CA GLU A 308 4.27 -17.07 -24.83
C GLU A 308 5.63 -16.56 -25.30
N THR A 309 5.71 -15.32 -25.77
CA THR A 309 6.98 -14.67 -26.15
C THR A 309 7.96 -14.63 -24.98
N VAL A 310 7.52 -14.18 -23.80
CA VAL A 310 8.38 -14.11 -22.60
C VAL A 310 8.74 -15.50 -22.09
N ARG A 311 7.80 -16.45 -22.10
CA ARG A 311 8.05 -17.84 -21.67
C ARG A 311 9.06 -18.56 -22.56
N ALA A 312 8.90 -18.45 -23.88
CA ALA A 312 9.84 -19.00 -24.86
C ALA A 312 11.26 -18.45 -24.62
N ALA A 313 11.37 -17.14 -24.44
CA ALA A 313 12.65 -16.49 -24.15
C ALA A 313 13.31 -16.99 -22.86
N LEU A 314 12.54 -17.14 -21.78
CA LEU A 314 13.05 -17.70 -20.52
C LEU A 314 13.42 -19.19 -20.63
N GLY A 315 12.82 -19.90 -21.59
CA GLY A 315 13.16 -21.27 -21.98
C GLY A 315 14.36 -21.40 -22.92
N GLY A 316 14.88 -20.28 -23.45
CA GLY A 316 16.03 -20.24 -24.36
C GLY A 316 15.69 -20.11 -25.85
N ASP A 317 14.41 -19.97 -26.21
CA ASP A 317 13.98 -19.65 -27.57
C ASP A 317 13.76 -18.14 -27.73
N PHE A 318 14.68 -17.48 -28.43
CA PHE A 318 14.66 -16.04 -28.65
C PHE A 318 14.03 -15.64 -29.99
N GLY A 319 13.49 -16.60 -30.77
CA GLY A 319 12.98 -16.34 -32.12
C GLY A 319 11.89 -15.27 -32.16
N LEU A 320 10.92 -15.37 -31.25
CA LEU A 320 9.81 -14.42 -31.12
C LEU A 320 10.27 -13.03 -30.65
N LEU A 321 11.32 -12.97 -29.83
CA LEU A 321 11.84 -11.72 -29.29
C LEU A 321 12.62 -10.89 -30.31
N LYS A 322 13.29 -11.52 -31.29
CA LYS A 322 14.08 -10.82 -32.31
C LYS A 322 13.25 -9.87 -33.17
N ALA A 323 11.98 -10.20 -33.39
CA ALA A 323 11.03 -9.39 -34.15
C ALA A 323 10.22 -8.44 -33.26
N TYR A 324 10.43 -8.44 -31.93
CA TYR A 324 9.58 -7.71 -31.00
C TYR A 324 10.00 -6.24 -30.85
N ASP A 325 9.22 -5.34 -31.44
CA ASP A 325 9.26 -3.88 -31.22
C ASP A 325 7.97 -3.35 -30.56
N GLY A 326 7.11 -4.25 -30.08
CA GLY A 326 5.78 -3.95 -29.56
C GLY A 326 5.76 -3.07 -28.31
N GLY A 327 4.57 -2.53 -28.01
CA GLY A 327 4.34 -1.54 -26.95
C GLY A 327 4.74 -1.95 -25.53
N HIS A 328 5.00 -3.24 -25.27
CA HIS A 328 5.40 -3.76 -23.96
C HIS A 328 6.90 -4.08 -23.84
N ARG A 329 7.75 -3.56 -24.75
CA ARG A 329 9.20 -3.81 -24.73
C ARG A 329 9.84 -3.50 -23.37
N ALA A 330 9.48 -2.38 -22.75
CA ALA A 330 9.96 -2.03 -21.42
C ALA A 330 9.57 -3.08 -20.36
N GLY A 331 8.35 -3.62 -20.43
CA GLY A 331 7.86 -4.68 -19.56
C GLY A 331 8.61 -6.00 -19.77
N ILE A 332 8.88 -6.39 -21.03
CA ILE A 332 9.66 -7.59 -21.36
C ILE A 332 11.08 -7.47 -20.83
N VAL A 333 11.75 -6.33 -21.07
CA VAL A 333 13.11 -6.08 -20.57
C VAL A 333 13.14 -6.19 -19.04
N ALA A 334 12.14 -5.62 -18.35
CA ALA A 334 12.03 -5.75 -16.90
C ALA A 334 11.80 -7.21 -16.46
N ALA A 335 10.93 -7.95 -17.14
CA ALA A 335 10.69 -9.38 -16.87
C ALA A 335 11.99 -10.20 -16.99
N LEU A 336 12.72 -10.04 -18.09
CA LEU A 336 14.02 -10.69 -18.28
C LEU A 336 15.02 -10.25 -17.19
N GLY A 337 15.04 -8.96 -16.84
CA GLY A 337 15.87 -8.42 -15.76
C GLY A 337 15.58 -9.01 -14.37
N HIS A 338 14.33 -9.33 -14.07
CA HIS A 338 13.95 -10.04 -12.83
C HIS A 338 14.34 -11.52 -12.87
N ALA A 339 14.28 -12.15 -14.05
CA ALA A 339 14.62 -13.55 -14.23
C ALA A 339 16.12 -13.86 -14.11
N LEU A 340 17.00 -12.84 -14.19
CA LEU A 340 18.45 -12.96 -14.06
C LEU A 340 18.91 -13.63 -12.75
N GLU A 341 18.16 -13.44 -11.67
CA GLU A 341 18.48 -13.99 -10.35
C GLU A 341 17.97 -15.42 -10.15
N GLY A 342 17.12 -15.91 -11.06
CA GLY A 342 16.52 -17.24 -10.99
C GLY A 342 17.28 -18.34 -11.75
N SER A 343 16.64 -19.51 -11.84
CA SER A 343 17.12 -20.66 -12.62
C SER A 343 17.22 -20.38 -14.12
N THR A 344 16.43 -19.43 -14.63
CA THR A 344 16.41 -19.01 -16.04
C THR A 344 17.40 -17.88 -16.35
N GLY A 345 18.33 -17.56 -15.42
CA GLY A 345 19.19 -16.38 -15.53
C GLY A 345 20.12 -16.38 -16.76
N VAL A 346 20.60 -17.55 -17.18
CA VAL A 346 21.40 -17.68 -18.42
C VAL A 346 20.59 -17.26 -19.64
N HIS A 347 19.38 -17.81 -19.80
CA HIS A 347 18.52 -17.49 -20.94
C HIS A 347 18.07 -16.04 -20.92
N ALA A 348 17.75 -15.50 -19.73
CA ALA A 348 17.37 -14.11 -19.58
C ALA A 348 18.49 -13.13 -19.98
N ALA A 349 19.74 -13.39 -19.58
CA ALA A 349 20.89 -12.58 -19.98
C ALA A 349 21.13 -12.63 -21.50
N ASN A 350 21.03 -13.82 -22.09
CA ASN A 350 21.16 -14.00 -23.53
C ASN A 350 20.04 -13.28 -24.30
N ALA A 351 18.79 -13.43 -23.86
CA ALA A 351 17.62 -12.77 -24.45
C ALA A 351 17.80 -11.24 -24.47
N LEU A 352 18.25 -10.63 -23.36
CA LEU A 352 18.51 -9.19 -23.27
C LEU A 352 19.58 -8.73 -24.28
N ALA A 353 20.62 -9.54 -24.48
CA ALA A 353 21.67 -9.25 -25.46
C ALA A 353 21.13 -9.37 -26.90
N GLU A 354 20.33 -10.40 -27.19
CA GLU A 354 19.73 -10.65 -28.51
C GLU A 354 18.77 -9.53 -28.94
N ILE A 355 17.95 -8.98 -28.02
CA ILE A 355 17.05 -7.85 -28.32
C ILE A 355 17.73 -6.48 -28.20
N HIS A 356 19.05 -6.47 -27.99
CA HIS A 356 19.86 -5.26 -27.83
C HIS A 356 19.31 -4.30 -26.77
N ALA A 357 18.89 -4.84 -25.62
CA ALA A 357 18.32 -4.07 -24.52
C ALA A 357 19.39 -3.28 -23.74
N VAL A 358 19.90 -2.20 -24.32
CA VAL A 358 20.89 -1.31 -23.69
C VAL A 358 20.36 -0.74 -22.37
N GLU A 359 19.06 -0.50 -22.26
CA GLU A 359 18.42 -0.05 -21.01
C GLU A 359 18.52 -1.06 -19.86
N ALA A 360 18.83 -2.34 -20.15
CA ALA A 360 18.99 -3.37 -19.12
C ALA A 360 20.36 -3.33 -18.43
N LEU A 361 21.32 -2.54 -18.96
CA LEU A 361 22.68 -2.44 -18.42
C LEU A 361 22.75 -2.14 -16.91
N PRO A 362 21.97 -1.18 -16.34
CA PRO A 362 22.00 -0.93 -14.90
C PRO A 362 21.65 -2.18 -14.08
N ARG A 363 20.61 -2.91 -14.51
CA ARG A 363 20.16 -4.13 -13.84
C ARG A 363 21.14 -5.28 -14.01
N LEU A 364 21.69 -5.49 -15.20
CA LEU A 364 22.72 -6.51 -15.45
C LEU A 364 23.96 -6.27 -14.58
N ARG A 365 24.42 -5.02 -14.46
CA ARG A 365 25.56 -4.66 -13.60
C ARG A 365 25.28 -4.85 -12.12
N GLU A 366 24.05 -4.60 -11.68
CA GLU A 366 23.62 -4.91 -10.32
C GLU A 366 23.74 -6.41 -10.03
N VAL A 367 23.20 -7.25 -10.90
CA VAL A 367 23.29 -8.71 -10.76
C VAL A 367 24.73 -9.21 -10.88
N GLN A 368 25.55 -8.64 -11.75
CA GLN A 368 26.96 -9.00 -11.87
C GLN A 368 27.73 -8.69 -10.58
N ARG A 369 27.46 -7.55 -9.94
CA ARG A 369 28.10 -7.18 -8.66
C ARG A 369 27.71 -8.12 -7.53
N SER A 370 26.46 -8.60 -7.49
CA SER A 370 26.00 -9.50 -6.44
C SER A 370 26.44 -10.95 -6.66
N ARG A 371 26.38 -11.45 -7.89
CA ARG A 371 26.60 -12.86 -8.24
C ARG A 371 28.05 -13.18 -8.65
N GLY A 372 28.77 -12.20 -9.21
CA GLY A 372 30.08 -12.41 -9.83
C GLY A 372 29.99 -13.23 -11.11
N THR A 373 31.10 -13.88 -11.51
CA THR A 373 31.22 -14.67 -12.75
C THR A 373 31.58 -16.14 -12.50
N ARG A 374 31.27 -16.64 -11.30
CA ARG A 374 31.67 -17.98 -10.85
C ARG A 374 30.79 -19.11 -11.41
N ASP A 375 29.55 -18.81 -11.75
CA ASP A 375 28.60 -19.74 -12.34
C ASP A 375 28.21 -19.33 -13.78
N ALA A 376 27.55 -20.24 -14.50
CA ALA A 376 27.16 -20.03 -15.89
C ALA A 376 26.26 -18.79 -16.09
N ALA A 377 25.38 -18.52 -15.12
CA ALA A 377 24.51 -17.35 -15.16
C ALA A 377 25.29 -16.04 -14.99
N GLY A 378 26.24 -15.98 -14.05
CA GLY A 378 27.13 -14.83 -13.88
C GLY A 378 28.00 -14.57 -15.11
N GLN A 379 28.50 -15.62 -15.76
CA GLN A 379 29.24 -15.53 -17.03
C GLN A 379 28.35 -15.00 -18.16
N ALA A 380 27.12 -15.50 -18.29
CA ALA A 380 26.16 -15.03 -19.28
C ALA A 380 25.80 -13.54 -19.08
N VAL A 381 25.60 -13.10 -17.83
CA VAL A 381 25.38 -11.69 -17.49
C VAL A 381 26.57 -10.83 -17.91
N ALA A 382 27.80 -11.24 -17.60
CA ALA A 382 29.00 -10.51 -18.00
C ALA A 382 29.14 -10.42 -19.53
N ALA A 383 28.89 -11.52 -20.24
CA ALA A 383 28.91 -11.54 -21.71
C ALA A 383 27.83 -10.63 -22.31
N ALA A 384 26.62 -10.61 -21.73
CA ALA A 384 25.53 -9.73 -22.16
C ALA A 384 25.90 -8.26 -21.98
N ILE A 385 26.51 -7.88 -20.85
CA ILE A 385 27.01 -6.51 -20.61
C ILE A 385 28.00 -6.11 -21.70
N GLY A 386 29.01 -6.94 -21.97
CA GLY A 386 30.01 -6.64 -23.00
C GLY A 386 29.41 -6.45 -24.39
N LYS A 387 28.47 -7.32 -24.79
CA LYS A 387 27.74 -7.19 -26.07
C LYS A 387 26.94 -5.88 -26.15
N LEU A 388 26.22 -5.54 -25.09
CA LEU A 388 25.37 -4.34 -25.05
C LEU A 388 26.18 -3.04 -24.98
N GLU A 389 27.32 -3.03 -24.29
CA GLU A 389 28.24 -1.89 -24.26
C GLU A 389 28.91 -1.65 -25.62
N ALA A 390 29.39 -2.72 -26.26
CA ALA A 390 29.93 -2.62 -27.62
C ALA A 390 28.90 -2.03 -28.59
N ARG A 391 27.62 -2.40 -28.45
CA ARG A 391 26.52 -1.84 -29.23
C ARG A 391 26.25 -0.37 -28.89
N ALA A 392 26.23 -0.03 -27.62
CA ALA A 392 25.98 1.35 -27.16
C ALA A 392 27.11 2.32 -27.55
N ALA A 393 28.34 1.81 -27.72
CA ALA A 393 29.50 2.56 -28.17
C ALA A 393 29.55 2.78 -29.69
N LEU A 394 28.71 2.11 -30.49
CA LEU A 394 28.63 2.38 -31.92
C LEU A 394 28.09 3.81 -32.15
N PRO A 395 28.63 4.54 -33.13
CA PRO A 395 28.07 5.83 -33.52
C PRO A 395 26.60 5.62 -33.85
N ARG A 396 25.70 6.43 -33.25
CA ARG A 396 24.33 6.52 -33.76
C ARG A 396 24.45 6.87 -35.24
N ALA A 397 23.81 6.09 -36.10
CA ALA A 397 23.70 6.45 -37.51
C ALA A 397 23.28 7.92 -37.55
N ALA A 398 24.11 8.76 -38.17
CA ALA A 398 23.77 10.15 -38.38
C ALA A 398 22.35 10.16 -38.92
N ALA A 399 21.45 10.93 -38.27
CA ALA A 399 20.12 11.13 -38.82
C ALA A 399 20.30 11.46 -40.30
N ALA A 400 19.54 10.81 -41.18
CA ALA A 400 19.53 11.09 -42.60
C ALA A 400 18.87 12.46 -42.88
N ALA A 401 19.37 13.49 -42.22
CA ALA A 401 19.13 14.89 -42.44
C ALA A 401 20.51 15.49 -42.71
N ASP A 402 20.64 16.15 -43.85
CA ASP A 402 21.82 16.88 -44.33
C ASP A 402 22.84 16.04 -45.12
N VAL A 403 22.36 15.21 -46.07
CA VAL A 403 23.10 15.12 -47.33
C VAL A 403 22.69 16.36 -48.14
N GLU A 404 23.49 17.43 -48.05
CA GLU A 404 23.43 18.53 -49.02
C GLU A 404 23.63 17.94 -50.42
N VAL A 405 22.54 17.88 -51.19
CA VAL A 405 22.49 17.38 -52.57
C VAL A 405 23.38 18.23 -53.51
N ASP A 406 23.95 19.32 -53.02
CA ASP A 406 24.80 20.26 -53.78
C ASP A 406 26.29 19.84 -53.85
N THR A 407 26.67 18.72 -53.21
CA THR A 407 28.04 18.17 -53.30
C THR A 407 28.21 17.01 -54.30
N LEU A 408 27.13 16.60 -54.98
CA LEU A 408 27.25 15.66 -56.10
C LEU A 408 27.85 16.39 -57.32
N PRO A 409 28.90 15.85 -57.95
CA PRO A 409 29.45 16.46 -59.16
C PRO A 409 28.36 16.53 -60.24
N ARG A 410 28.04 17.75 -60.68
CA ARG A 410 27.09 17.98 -61.79
C ARG A 410 27.54 17.18 -63.01
N SER A 411 26.65 16.34 -63.51
CA SER A 411 26.83 15.65 -64.78
C SER A 411 27.12 16.66 -65.88
N ALA A 412 28.20 16.41 -66.62
CA ALA A 412 28.58 17.20 -67.79
C ALA A 412 27.40 17.22 -68.78
N GLN A 413 26.82 18.40 -68.99
CA GLN A 413 25.86 18.62 -70.08
C GLN A 413 26.62 18.43 -71.40
N ALA A 414 26.39 17.29 -72.04
CA ALA A 414 26.67 17.16 -73.47
C ALA A 414 25.68 18.05 -74.24
N PRO A 415 26.12 18.85 -75.21
CA PRO A 415 25.20 19.60 -76.06
C PRO A 415 24.34 18.61 -76.85
N GLY A 416 23.01 18.73 -76.74
CA GLY A 416 22.05 17.92 -77.49
C GLY A 416 22.17 18.17 -79.00
N PRO A 417 21.76 17.20 -79.84
CA PRO A 417 21.94 17.30 -81.28
C PRO A 417 21.03 18.37 -81.90
N ASP A 418 21.61 19.09 -82.86
CA ASP A 418 21.01 20.10 -83.72
C ASP A 418 19.76 19.57 -84.47
N PRO A 419 18.59 20.25 -84.44
CA PRO A 419 17.37 19.77 -85.10
C PRO A 419 17.36 19.88 -86.64
N GLY A 420 18.49 20.22 -87.27
CA GLY A 420 18.56 20.62 -88.68
C GLY A 420 18.53 19.53 -89.76
N THR A 421 18.46 18.23 -89.44
CA THR A 421 18.70 17.15 -90.45
C THR A 421 17.64 16.04 -90.49
N LEU A 422 16.35 16.38 -90.43
CA LEU A 422 15.28 15.43 -90.76
C LEU A 422 14.81 15.59 -92.23
N PRO A 423 14.81 14.52 -93.05
CA PRO A 423 14.40 14.58 -94.45
C PRO A 423 12.88 14.70 -94.61
N ARG A 424 12.46 15.56 -95.55
CA ARG A 424 11.05 15.81 -95.90
C ARG A 424 10.44 14.59 -96.59
N GLY A 425 9.40 14.02 -95.97
CA GLY A 425 8.55 13.00 -96.56
C GLY A 425 7.65 13.58 -97.67
N SER A 426 7.71 12.95 -98.84
CA SER A 426 6.96 13.24 -100.06
C SER A 426 5.44 13.05 -99.92
N ARG A 427 4.67 13.99 -100.47
CA ARG A 427 3.24 13.84 -100.80
C ARG A 427 3.07 13.11 -102.14
N ALA A 428 2.05 12.25 -102.25
CA ALA A 428 0.99 12.22 -103.29
C ALA A 428 0.39 10.79 -103.46
N PRO A 429 -0.80 10.63 -104.08
CA PRO A 429 -1.75 11.66 -104.55
C PRO A 429 -3.01 11.80 -103.68
#